data_AF-A0A0X3VRD0-F1
#
_entry.id   AF-A0A0X3VRD0-F1
#
_cell.length_a   1.000
_cell.length_b   1.000
_cell.length_c   1.000
_cell.angle_alpha   90.00
_cell.angle_beta   90.00
_cell.angle_gamma   90.00
#
_symmetry.space_group_name_H-M   'P 1'
#
loop_
_entity.id
_entity.type
_entity.pdbx_description
1 polymer ?
#
loop_
_entity_poly.entity_id
_entity_poly.type
_entity_poly.pdbx_seq_one_letter_code
_entity_poly.pdbx_strand_id
1 'polypeptide(L)'
;MYAAARPWPGTRVLVDRRLPLGRLARSAVPDVWLAAVAPSAALWRWYGTREERYEAFARHYEQELAEAVRAAGLRRLRALAGRGPVVLRTAVAPLHLSHARVLARCLLTGGAAAGRSGEGGEAACWLGAVCAGCGRLVTAGGAVRCPYCQASTPR
;
A
#
# COMPACT_ATOMS: atom_id res chain seq x y z
N MET A 1 32.49 16.07 4.93
CA MET A 1 31.82 15.71 3.66
C MET A 1 30.86 14.57 3.97
N TYR A 2 29.55 14.84 4.04
CA TYR A 2 28.56 13.83 4.43
C TYR A 2 28.42 12.82 3.29
N ALA A 3 28.65 11.54 3.58
CA ALA A 3 28.48 10.48 2.61
C ALA A 3 27.07 10.56 2.02
N ALA A 4 26.97 10.56 0.69
CA ALA A 4 25.70 10.50 -0.02
C ALA A 4 24.89 9.36 0.60
N ALA A 5 23.70 9.69 1.13
CA ALA A 5 22.85 8.72 1.80
C ALA A 5 22.70 7.50 0.89
N ARG A 6 23.18 6.33 1.34
CA ARG A 6 23.09 5.08 0.57
C ARG A 6 21.66 4.98 0.01
N PRO A 7 21.48 4.79 -1.31
CA PRO A 7 20.14 4.65 -1.87
C PRO A 7 19.48 3.48 -1.16
N TRP A 8 18.40 3.76 -0.42
CA TRP A 8 17.70 2.73 0.33
C TRP A 8 17.04 1.81 -0.69
N PRO A 9 17.36 0.50 -0.72
CA PRO A 9 17.05 -0.37 -1.85
C PRO A 9 15.57 -0.83 -1.89
N GLY A 10 14.67 -0.12 -1.22
CA GLY A 10 13.30 -0.57 -0.97
C GLY A 10 12.23 0.35 -1.53
N THR A 11 11.14 -0.25 -2.00
CA THR A 11 9.98 0.47 -2.53
C THR A 11 9.28 1.22 -1.39
N ARG A 12 9.16 2.54 -1.49
CA ARG A 12 8.47 3.37 -0.48
C ARG A 12 6.98 3.37 -0.76
N VAL A 13 6.20 2.76 0.13
CA VAL A 13 4.76 2.59 -0.02
C VAL A 13 4.03 3.43 1.01
N LEU A 14 3.27 4.43 0.56
CA LEU A 14 2.36 5.19 1.42
C LEU A 14 1.09 4.37 1.70
N VAL A 15 0.76 4.19 2.96
CA VAL A 15 -0.40 3.39 3.42
C VAL A 15 -1.48 4.22 4.10
N ASP A 16 -1.39 5.54 4.03
CA ASP A 16 -2.42 6.43 4.55
C ASP A 16 -3.51 6.66 3.51
N ARG A 17 -4.76 6.78 3.97
CA ARG A 17 -5.86 7.13 3.06
C ARG A 17 -5.78 8.56 2.55
N ARG A 18 -5.22 9.45 3.36
CA ARG A 18 -5.10 10.88 3.06
C ARG A 18 -3.65 11.28 3.26
N LEU A 19 -3.14 12.08 2.33
CA LEU A 19 -1.86 12.73 2.43
C LEU A 19 -2.11 14.24 2.38
N PRO A 20 -1.70 15.02 3.40
CA PRO A 20 -1.75 16.47 3.28
C PRO A 20 -0.70 16.89 2.25
N LEU A 21 -1.15 17.35 1.08
CA LEU A 21 -0.32 17.75 -0.07
C LEU A 21 0.62 18.96 0.19
N GLY A 22 0.78 19.41 1.44
CA GLY A 22 1.62 20.57 1.81
C GLY A 22 2.95 20.26 2.51
N ARG A 23 3.29 19.00 2.79
CA ARG A 23 4.48 18.65 3.62
C ARG A 23 5.44 17.62 3.04
N LEU A 24 5.32 17.26 1.77
CA LEU A 24 6.30 16.39 1.14
C LEU A 24 7.47 17.21 0.62
N ALA A 25 8.59 17.18 1.33
CA ALA A 25 9.89 17.47 0.71
C ALA A 25 10.05 16.58 -0.53
N ARG A 26 10.70 17.06 -1.61
CA ARG A 26 10.83 16.32 -2.88
C ARG A 26 11.38 14.88 -2.72
N SER A 27 12.11 14.62 -1.64
CA SER A 27 12.65 13.31 -1.26
C SER A 27 11.65 12.36 -0.58
N ALA A 28 10.48 12.85 -0.18
CA ALA A 28 9.48 12.12 0.61
C ALA A 28 8.33 11.53 -0.25
N VAL A 29 8.32 11.78 -1.56
CA VAL A 29 7.31 11.27 -2.48
C VAL A 29 7.34 9.73 -2.43
N PRO A 30 6.21 9.07 -2.15
CA PRO A 30 6.15 7.62 -2.16
C PRO A 30 6.30 7.10 -3.59
N ASP A 31 6.96 5.96 -3.76
CA ASP A 31 7.06 5.27 -5.05
C ASP A 31 5.70 4.68 -5.44
N VAL A 32 4.92 4.24 -4.44
CA VAL A 32 3.57 3.70 -4.59
C VAL A 32 2.65 4.22 -3.48
N TRP A 33 1.41 4.55 -3.80
CA TRP A 33 0.38 4.90 -2.82
C TRP A 33 -0.73 3.83 -2.80
N LEU A 34 -0.92 3.17 -1.66
CA LEU A 34 -1.94 2.15 -1.44
C LEU A 34 -3.02 2.63 -0.45
N ALA A 35 -3.72 3.72 -0.78
CA ALA A 35 -4.80 4.26 0.07
C ALA A 35 -5.90 3.24 0.42
N ALA A 36 -6.11 2.25 -0.44
CA ALA A 36 -7.11 1.19 -0.26
C ALA A 36 -6.82 0.28 0.96
N VAL A 37 -5.56 0.15 1.38
CA VAL A 37 -5.20 -0.70 2.52
C VAL A 37 -5.46 -0.02 3.86
N ALA A 38 -5.64 1.30 3.88
CA ALA A 38 -5.80 2.08 5.11
C ALA A 38 -7.06 1.70 5.91
N PRO A 39 -7.06 1.88 7.25
CA PRO A 39 -8.23 1.66 8.12
C PRO A 39 -9.46 2.47 7.71
N SER A 40 -10.67 2.09 8.14
CA SER A 40 -11.86 2.89 7.81
C SER A 40 -11.81 4.23 8.54
N ALA A 41 -12.52 5.22 8.01
CA ALA A 41 -12.74 6.46 8.75
C ALA A 41 -13.51 6.21 10.06
N ALA A 42 -14.42 5.22 10.10
CA ALA A 42 -15.16 4.86 11.29
C ALA A 42 -14.23 4.28 12.37
N LEU A 43 -13.41 3.28 12.02
CA LEU A 43 -12.45 2.66 12.91
C LEU A 43 -11.41 3.68 13.39
N TRP A 44 -10.94 4.55 12.51
CA TRP A 44 -9.97 5.60 12.86
C TRP A 44 -10.54 6.60 13.88
N ARG A 45 -11.80 7.02 13.69
CA ARG A 45 -12.50 7.90 14.65
C ARG A 45 -12.72 7.23 16.00
N TRP A 46 -13.10 5.96 16.01
CA TRP A 46 -13.30 5.19 17.23
C TRP A 46 -11.98 5.01 18.01
N TYR A 47 -10.90 4.69 17.29
CA TYR A 47 -9.58 4.50 17.87
C TYR A 47 -9.08 5.78 18.55
N GLY A 48 -9.20 6.92 17.85
CA GLY A 48 -8.82 8.23 18.38
C GLY A 48 -7.36 8.32 18.85
N THR A 49 -6.49 7.43 18.36
CA THR A 49 -5.07 7.30 18.74
C THR A 49 -4.86 7.13 20.26
N ARG A 50 -5.79 6.43 20.92
CA ARG A 50 -5.69 6.08 22.35
C ARG A 50 -4.89 4.78 22.53
N GLU A 51 -3.80 4.82 23.29
CA GLU A 51 -2.90 3.68 23.49
C GLU A 51 -3.65 2.46 24.04
N GLU A 52 -4.53 2.67 25.01
CA GLU A 52 -5.35 1.63 25.64
C GLU A 52 -6.32 0.94 24.66
N ARG A 53 -6.60 1.58 23.51
CA ARG A 53 -7.46 1.02 22.45
C ARG A 53 -6.67 0.35 21.33
N TYR A 54 -5.34 0.40 21.36
CA TYR A 54 -4.52 -0.03 20.23
C TYR A 54 -4.69 -1.52 19.91
N GLU A 55 -4.71 -2.39 20.91
CA GLU A 55 -4.89 -3.82 20.66
C GLU A 55 -6.24 -4.14 20.02
N ALA A 56 -7.30 -3.51 20.52
CA ALA A 56 -8.63 -3.64 19.94
C ALA A 56 -8.71 -3.03 18.54
N PHE A 57 -8.07 -1.89 18.32
CA PHE A 57 -7.90 -1.30 16.99
C PHE A 57 -7.21 -2.26 16.02
N ALA A 58 -6.11 -2.90 16.45
CA ALA A 58 -5.38 -3.84 15.60
C ALA A 58 -6.25 -5.03 15.19
N ARG A 59 -7.02 -5.61 16.14
CA ARG A 59 -7.95 -6.72 15.85
C ARG A 59 -9.05 -6.31 14.88
N HIS A 60 -9.68 -5.16 15.10
CA HIS A 60 -10.71 -4.66 14.19
C HIS A 60 -10.13 -4.33 12.81
N TYR A 61 -8.93 -3.75 12.76
CA TYR A 61 -8.28 -3.45 11.50
C TYR A 61 -7.94 -4.73 10.71
N GLU A 62 -7.51 -5.81 11.38
CA GLU A 62 -7.31 -7.11 10.74
C GLU A 62 -8.60 -7.70 10.16
N GLN A 63 -9.74 -7.53 10.84
CA GLN A 63 -11.04 -7.89 10.29
C GLN A 63 -11.35 -7.07 9.04
N GLU A 64 -11.12 -5.75 9.09
CA GLU A 64 -11.31 -4.90 7.92
C GLU A 64 -10.35 -5.29 6.76
N LEU A 65 -9.13 -5.77 7.06
CA LEU A 65 -8.18 -6.24 6.03
C LEU A 65 -8.69 -7.49 5.26
N ALA A 66 -9.68 -8.20 5.79
CA ALA A 66 -10.36 -9.30 5.09
C ALA A 66 -11.46 -8.81 4.12
N GLU A 67 -11.91 -7.56 4.23
CA GLU A 67 -12.89 -6.97 3.32
C GLU A 67 -12.31 -6.77 1.91
N ALA A 68 -13.12 -6.96 0.87
CA ALA A 68 -12.69 -7.01 -0.53
C ALA A 68 -11.70 -5.91 -0.94
N VAL A 69 -11.99 -4.64 -0.58
CA VAL A 69 -11.17 -3.48 -0.96
C VAL A 69 -9.78 -3.52 -0.30
N ARG A 70 -9.73 -3.78 1.01
CA ARG A 70 -8.46 -3.78 1.76
C ARG A 70 -7.69 -5.06 1.56
N ALA A 71 -8.38 -6.19 1.38
CA ALA A 71 -7.78 -7.44 0.98
C ALA A 71 -7.06 -7.30 -0.37
N ALA A 72 -7.66 -6.59 -1.34
CA ALA A 72 -6.98 -6.25 -2.60
C ALA A 72 -5.74 -5.35 -2.38
N GLY A 73 -5.87 -4.32 -1.53
CA GLY A 73 -4.73 -3.46 -1.14
C GLY A 73 -3.59 -4.24 -0.46
N LEU A 74 -3.92 -5.16 0.43
CA LEU A 74 -2.97 -6.01 1.15
C LEU A 74 -2.30 -7.03 0.21
N ARG A 75 -3.05 -7.64 -0.71
CA ARG A 75 -2.48 -8.49 -1.77
C ARG A 75 -1.47 -7.72 -2.62
N ARG A 76 -1.80 -6.48 -2.99
CA ARG A 76 -0.85 -5.62 -3.74
C ARG A 76 0.38 -5.29 -2.93
N LEU A 77 0.23 -4.99 -1.64
CA LEU A 77 1.34 -4.74 -0.73
C LEU A 77 2.26 -5.96 -0.59
N ARG A 78 1.68 -7.16 -0.46
CA ARG A 78 2.43 -8.44 -0.45
C ARG A 78 3.18 -8.67 -1.76
N ALA A 79 2.56 -8.40 -2.90
CA ALA A 79 3.21 -8.53 -4.20
C ALA A 79 4.41 -7.59 -4.35
N LEU A 80 4.36 -6.38 -3.77
CA LEU A 80 5.50 -5.46 -3.71
C LEU A 80 6.61 -6.02 -2.81
N ALA A 81 6.25 -6.53 -1.64
CA ALA A 81 7.21 -7.15 -0.71
C ALA A 81 7.88 -8.40 -1.28
N GLY A 82 7.20 -9.15 -2.14
CA GLY A 82 7.77 -10.29 -2.86
C GLY A 82 8.78 -9.91 -3.94
N ARG A 83 8.81 -8.66 -4.41
CA ARG A 83 9.76 -8.17 -5.41
C ARG A 83 11.03 -7.57 -4.79
N GLY A 84 11.04 -7.35 -3.47
CA GLY A 84 12.15 -6.72 -2.76
C GLY A 84 11.69 -6.02 -1.48
N PRO A 85 12.62 -5.38 -0.75
CA PRO A 85 12.29 -4.72 0.51
C PRO A 85 11.27 -3.59 0.29
N VAL A 86 10.32 -3.47 1.22
CA VAL A 86 9.30 -2.43 1.21
C VAL A 86 9.44 -1.57 2.45
N VAL A 87 9.33 -0.25 2.27
CA VAL A 87 9.30 0.73 3.34
C VAL A 87 7.88 1.28 3.45
N LEU A 88 7.17 0.93 4.53
CA LEU A 88 5.85 1.50 4.81
C LEU A 88 6.00 2.94 5.30
N ARG A 89 5.27 3.85 4.66
CA ARG A 89 5.23 5.27 4.99
C ARG A 89 3.85 5.61 5.52
N THR A 90 3.84 6.32 6.65
CA THR A 90 2.64 6.86 7.28
C THR A 90 2.98 8.20 7.93
N ALA A 91 2.00 9.10 7.98
CA ALA A 91 2.03 10.36 8.71
C ALA A 91 1.59 10.18 10.18
N VAL A 92 1.15 8.98 10.57
CA VAL A 92 0.72 8.68 11.94
C VAL A 92 1.95 8.51 12.84
N ALA A 93 2.03 9.34 13.86
CA ALA A 93 2.97 9.21 14.97
C ALA A 93 2.19 9.11 16.28
N PRO A 94 2.60 8.23 17.23
CA PRO A 94 3.79 7.39 17.18
C PRO A 94 3.62 6.11 16.34
N LEU A 95 4.70 5.63 15.72
CA LEU A 95 4.67 4.49 14.77
C LEU A 95 4.21 3.18 15.42
N HIS A 96 4.52 2.94 16.69
CA HIS A 96 4.10 1.73 17.39
C HIS A 96 2.58 1.65 17.63
N LEU A 97 1.88 2.79 17.50
CA LEU A 97 0.42 2.90 17.57
C LEU A 97 -0.23 3.07 16.20
N SER A 98 0.54 2.97 15.11
CA SER A 98 0.04 3.15 13.76
C SER A 98 -0.53 1.85 13.17
N HIS A 99 -1.42 2.00 12.19
CA HIS A 99 -1.86 0.90 11.32
C HIS A 99 -0.71 0.30 10.51
N ALA A 100 0.34 1.07 10.23
CA ALA A 100 1.53 0.57 9.53
C ALA A 100 2.22 -0.57 10.30
N ARG A 101 2.17 -0.56 11.64
CA ARG A 101 2.67 -1.69 12.46
C ARG A 101 1.86 -2.96 12.24
N VAL A 102 0.54 -2.85 12.13
CA VAL A 102 -0.34 -3.99 11.83
C VAL A 102 -0.02 -4.56 10.44
N LEU A 103 0.13 -3.69 9.44
CA LEU A 103 0.52 -4.11 8.09
C LEU A 103 1.89 -4.79 8.06
N ALA A 104 2.88 -4.27 8.79
CA ALA A 104 4.19 -4.90 8.91
C ALA A 104 4.08 -6.32 9.49
N ARG A 105 3.26 -6.52 10.54
CA ARG A 105 2.96 -7.85 11.08
C ARG A 105 2.33 -8.76 10.02
N CYS A 106 1.30 -8.29 9.30
CA CYS A 106 0.63 -9.07 8.26
C CYS A 106 1.56 -9.48 7.10
N LEU A 107 2.61 -8.69 6.82
CA LEU A 107 3.62 -9.00 5.81
C LEU A 107 4.62 -10.05 6.31
N LEU A 108 5.03 -9.97 7.57
CA LEU A 108 5.98 -10.92 8.18
C LEU A 108 5.33 -12.29 8.42
N THR A 109 4.07 -12.34 8.85
CA THR A 109 3.35 -13.60 9.08
C THR A 109 2.96 -14.30 7.77
N GLY A 110 2.76 -13.56 6.68
CA GLY A 110 2.35 -14.10 5.37
C GLY A 110 3.48 -14.63 4.49
N GLY A 111 4.73 -14.59 4.94
CA GLY A 111 5.92 -14.95 4.15
C GLY A 111 6.13 -16.46 3.93
N ALA A 112 5.30 -17.33 4.52
CA ALA A 112 5.48 -18.78 4.43
C ALA A 112 4.70 -19.48 3.30
N ALA A 113 3.81 -18.78 2.57
CA ALA A 113 2.98 -19.42 1.55
C ALA A 113 2.59 -18.46 0.41
N ALA A 114 3.31 -18.50 -0.72
CA ALA A 114 2.81 -17.93 -1.97
C ALA A 114 3.41 -18.67 -3.18
N GLY A 115 2.91 -19.88 -3.40
CA GLY A 115 2.91 -20.56 -4.69
C GLY A 115 1.48 -20.70 -5.21
N ARG A 116 1.27 -20.23 -6.44
CA ARG A 116 0.23 -20.58 -7.45
C ARG A 116 -1.24 -20.11 -7.29
N SER A 117 -1.58 -19.18 -8.20
CA SER A 117 -2.67 -19.10 -9.21
C SER A 117 -4.11 -19.57 -8.94
N GLY A 118 -5.06 -18.77 -9.49
CA GLY A 118 -6.40 -19.20 -9.92
C GLY A 118 -7.53 -18.35 -9.35
N GLU A 119 -7.91 -17.26 -10.03
CA GLU A 119 -9.23 -17.07 -10.69
C GLU A 119 -10.31 -16.38 -9.82
N GLY A 120 -10.96 -15.37 -10.42
CA GLY A 120 -12.03 -14.57 -9.80
C GLY A 120 -12.19 -13.20 -10.47
N GLY A 121 -12.91 -13.17 -11.60
CA GLY A 121 -13.48 -11.95 -12.19
C GLY A 121 -14.47 -11.27 -11.22
N GLU A 122 -14.91 -10.03 -11.37
CA GLU A 122 -15.01 -9.13 -12.52
C GLU A 122 -14.51 -7.74 -12.12
N ALA A 123 -13.78 -7.08 -13.01
CA ALA A 123 -12.96 -5.92 -12.73
C ALA A 123 -13.80 -4.66 -12.52
N ALA A 124 -13.75 -4.09 -11.31
CA ALA A 124 -14.19 -2.72 -11.05
C ALA A 124 -13.60 -1.79 -12.11
N CYS A 125 -14.44 -0.91 -12.68
CA CYS A 125 -14.21 -0.06 -13.86
C CYS A 125 -12.98 0.88 -13.83
N TRP A 126 -12.11 0.76 -12.83
CA TRP A 126 -10.87 1.52 -12.64
C TRP A 126 -9.59 0.68 -12.86
N LEU A 127 -9.71 -0.65 -13.06
CA LEU A 127 -8.58 -1.54 -13.33
C LEU A 127 -7.88 -1.26 -14.68
N GLY A 128 -8.60 -0.68 -15.65
CA GLY A 128 -8.00 -0.24 -16.93
C GLY A 128 -7.06 0.97 -16.80
N ALA A 129 -7.08 1.67 -15.65
CA ALA A 129 -6.23 2.83 -15.41
C ALA A 129 -4.92 2.46 -14.69
N VAL A 130 -4.64 1.20 -14.39
CA VAL A 130 -3.41 0.79 -13.67
C VAL A 130 -2.60 -0.19 -14.52
N CYS A 131 -1.36 0.18 -14.85
CA CYS A 131 -0.49 -0.68 -15.66
C CYS A 131 -0.20 -2.01 -14.95
N ALA A 132 -0.44 -3.15 -15.62
CA ALA A 132 -0.17 -4.48 -15.06
C ALA A 132 1.32 -4.75 -14.79
N GLY A 133 2.23 -4.16 -15.57
CA GLY A 133 3.69 -4.33 -15.40
C GLY A 133 4.23 -3.61 -14.16
N CYS A 134 4.00 -2.29 -14.07
CA CYS A 134 4.58 -1.46 -13.01
C CYS A 134 3.58 -0.98 -11.94
N GLY A 135 2.27 -1.10 -12.17
CA GLY A 135 1.23 -0.70 -11.21
C GLY A 135 0.98 0.80 -11.10
N ARG A 136 1.53 1.61 -12.02
CA ARG A 136 1.31 3.05 -12.03
C ARG A 136 -0.02 3.39 -12.69
N LEU A 137 -0.69 4.43 -12.19
CA LEU A 137 -1.92 4.94 -12.78
C LEU A 137 -1.58 5.59 -14.14
N VAL A 138 -2.26 5.17 -15.21
CA VAL A 138 -2.14 5.72 -16.55
C VAL A 138 -3.44 6.47 -16.83
N THR A 139 -3.37 7.80 -16.89
CA THR A 139 -4.53 8.68 -17.06
C THR A 139 -5.00 8.80 -18.52
N ALA A 140 -4.34 8.11 -19.46
CA ALA A 140 -4.67 8.15 -20.88
C ALA A 140 -5.34 6.82 -21.31
N GLY A 141 -6.67 6.82 -21.37
CA GLY A 141 -7.43 5.76 -22.04
C GLY A 141 -7.07 5.77 -23.53
N GLY A 142 -6.22 4.84 -23.95
CA GLY A 142 -5.77 4.71 -25.35
C GLY A 142 -4.28 4.43 -25.55
N ALA A 143 -3.45 4.42 -24.51
CA ALA A 143 -2.03 4.10 -24.66
C ALA A 143 -1.81 2.58 -24.84
N VAL A 144 -1.27 2.18 -26.00
CA VAL A 144 -0.91 0.78 -26.34
C VAL A 144 0.27 0.27 -25.50
N ARG A 145 1.06 1.19 -24.93
CA ARG A 145 2.18 0.89 -24.03
C ARG A 145 2.22 1.85 -22.86
N CYS A 146 2.60 1.36 -21.69
CA CYS A 146 2.81 2.20 -20.51
C CYS A 146 3.96 3.20 -20.75
N PRO A 147 3.76 4.52 -20.56
CA PRO A 147 4.80 5.53 -20.79
C PRO A 147 5.97 5.45 -19.80
N TYR A 148 5.84 4.65 -18.72
CA TYR A 148 6.84 4.54 -17.67
C TYR A 148 7.67 3.25 -17.73
N CYS A 149 7.08 2.15 -18.19
CA CYS A 149 7.76 0.85 -18.20
C CYS A 149 7.67 0.11 -19.54
N GLN A 150 7.01 0.72 -20.53
CA GLN A 150 6.83 0.20 -21.89
C GLN A 150 6.10 -1.15 -22.00
N ALA A 151 5.58 -1.69 -20.89
CA ALA A 151 4.76 -2.89 -20.90
C ALA A 151 3.47 -2.66 -21.70
N SER A 152 3.09 -3.66 -22.50
CA SER A 152 1.83 -3.71 -23.23
C SER A 152 0.66 -3.78 -22.26
N THR A 153 -0.31 -2.89 -22.43
CA THR A 153 -1.56 -2.91 -21.65
C THR A 153 -2.52 -3.95 -22.24
N PRO A 154 -3.16 -4.81 -21.43
CA PRO A 154 -4.21 -5.68 -21.93
C PRO A 154 -5.38 -4.82 -22.43
N ARG A 155 -5.91 -5.17 -23.60
CA ARG A 155 -7.02 -4.47 -24.26
C ARG A 155 -8.33 -4.69 -23.51
#